data_AF-A0A1V6II37-F1
#
_entry.id   AF-A0A1V6II37-F1
#
_cell.length_a   1.000
_cell.length_b   1.000
_cell.length_c   1.000
_cell.angle_alpha   90.00
_cell.angle_beta   90.00
_cell.angle_gamma   90.00
#
_symmetry.space_group_name_H-M   'P 1'
#
loop_
_entity.id
_entity.type
_entity.pdbx_description
1 polymer ?
#
loop_
_entity_poly.entity_id
_entity_poly.type
_entity_poly.pdbx_seq_one_letter_code
_entity_poly.pdbx_strand_id
1 'polypeptide(L)'
;MVELFFGFLQLSFYIIVFTFIPVTLLVRVLSIIHGKNDVKVNVLVIIDVFSLSYYYFIPKEHRFRKLYNILLFVYLALSIFAFGFGIHMYV
;
A
#
# COMPACT_ATOMS: atom_id res chain seq x y z
N MET A 1 -5.49 29.40 3.82
CA MET A 1 -4.48 28.80 2.90
C MET A 1 -3.61 27.79 3.64
N VAL A 2 -2.91 28.21 4.70
CA VAL A 2 -2.02 27.33 5.49
C VAL A 2 -2.80 26.20 6.21
N GLU A 3 -3.92 26.50 6.87
CA GLU A 3 -4.77 25.48 7.50
C GLU A 3 -5.33 24.46 6.52
N LEU A 4 -5.66 24.91 5.31
CA LEU A 4 -6.20 24.05 4.26
C LEU A 4 -5.13 23.08 3.73
N PHE A 5 -3.87 23.54 3.64
CA PHE A 5 -2.72 22.70 3.34
C PHE A 5 -2.48 21.64 4.44
N PHE A 6 -2.54 22.03 5.72
CA PHE A 6 -2.45 21.06 6.83
C PHE A 6 -3.60 20.06 6.85
N GLY A 7 -4.81 20.49 6.49
CA GLY A 7 -5.95 19.60 6.30
C GLY A 7 -5.68 18.52 5.24
N PHE A 8 -5.09 18.88 4.10
CA PHE A 8 -4.69 17.90 3.07
C PHE A 8 -3.61 16.93 3.56
N LEU A 9 -2.63 17.43 4.30
CA LEU A 9 -1.55 16.62 4.87
C LEU A 9 -2.09 15.59 5.88
N GLN A 10 -2.96 16.02 6.80
CA GLN A 10 -3.61 15.15 7.78
C GLN A 10 -4.57 14.14 7.12
N LEU A 11 -5.36 14.58 6.13
CA LEU A 11 -6.23 13.69 5.36
C LEU A 11 -5.42 12.60 4.63
N SER A 12 -4.27 12.96 4.05
CA SER A 12 -3.38 12.00 3.38
C SER A 12 -2.90 10.92 4.36
N PHE A 13 -2.53 11.30 5.58
CA PHE A 13 -2.15 10.36 6.63
C PHE A 13 -3.30 9.39 6.96
N TYR A 14 -4.52 9.90 7.14
CA TYR A 14 -5.68 9.05 7.43
C TYR A 14 -6.03 8.11 6.28
N ILE A 15 -5.97 8.57 5.03
CA ILE A 15 -6.19 7.72 3.85
C ILE A 15 -5.16 6.59 3.80
N ILE A 16 -3.91 6.84 4.18
CA ILE A 16 -2.89 5.79 4.25
C ILE A 16 -3.26 4.77 5.34
N VAL A 17 -3.48 5.20 6.58
CA VAL A 17 -3.69 4.27 7.69
C VAL A 17 -4.97 3.46 7.53
N PHE A 18 -6.08 4.11 7.16
CA PHE A 18 -7.40 3.49 7.12
C PHE A 18 -7.77 2.88 5.78
N THR A 19 -7.12 3.28 4.69
CA THR A 19 -7.47 2.80 3.34
C THR A 19 -6.31 2.06 2.69
N PHE A 20 -5.08 2.58 2.71
CA PHE A 20 -3.95 1.91 2.04
C PHE A 20 -3.70 0.52 2.60
N ILE A 21 -3.49 0.44 3.91
CA ILE A 21 -3.09 -0.80 4.58
C ILE A 21 -4.17 -1.88 4.36
N PRO A 22 -5.47 -1.62 4.62
CA PRO A 22 -6.50 -2.63 4.40
C PRO A 22 -6.65 -3.02 2.92
N VAL A 23 -6.64 -2.06 2.00
CA VAL A 23 -6.86 -2.34 0.57
C VAL A 23 -5.69 -3.11 -0.03
N THR A 24 -4.44 -2.76 0.31
CA THR A 24 -3.29 -3.53 -0.18
C THR A 24 -3.22 -4.93 0.40
N LEU A 25 -3.51 -5.10 1.69
CA LEU A 25 -3.63 -6.43 2.30
C LEU A 25 -4.72 -7.25 1.61
N LEU A 26 -5.90 -6.67 1.36
CA LEU A 26 -6.99 -7.33 0.64
C LEU A 26 -6.54 -7.78 -0.76
N VAL A 27 -5.91 -6.89 -1.53
CA VAL A 27 -5.45 -7.22 -2.89
C VAL A 27 -4.38 -8.32 -2.87
N ARG A 28 -3.49 -8.33 -1.87
CA ARG A 28 -2.50 -9.41 -1.68
C ARG A 28 -3.18 -10.73 -1.37
N VAL A 29 -4.13 -10.74 -0.44
CA VAL A 29 -4.93 -11.93 -0.08
C VAL A 29 -5.68 -12.46 -1.30
N LEU A 30 -6.39 -11.60 -2.04
CA LEU A 30 -7.09 -11.99 -3.27
C LEU A 30 -6.14 -12.55 -4.34
N SER A 31 -4.89 -12.06 -4.36
CA SER A 31 -3.87 -12.51 -5.32
C SER A 31 -3.31 -13.89 -5.02
N ILE A 32 -3.34 -14.32 -3.76
CA ILE A 32 -2.83 -15.64 -3.35
C ILE A 32 -3.94 -16.70 -3.23
N ILE A 33 -5.20 -16.31 -2.95
CA ILE A 33 -6.33 -17.26 -2.78
C ILE A 33 -6.53 -18.12 -4.02
N HIS A 34 -6.27 -17.57 -5.21
CA HIS A 34 -6.42 -18.28 -6.47
C HIS A 34 -5.09 -18.85 -7.01
N GLY A 35 -3.99 -18.70 -6.25
CA GLY A 35 -2.65 -19.14 -6.63
C GLY A 35 -2.34 -20.57 -6.17
N LYS A 36 -1.49 -21.28 -6.91
CA LYS A 36 -1.00 -22.63 -6.56
C LYS A 36 0.26 -22.61 -5.68
N ASN A 37 0.55 -21.47 -5.05
CA ASN A 37 1.77 -21.27 -4.27
C ASN A 37 1.69 -21.99 -2.92
N ASP A 38 2.84 -22.42 -2.40
CA ASP A 38 2.96 -22.99 -1.05
C ASP A 38 2.50 -22.00 0.03
N VAL A 39 1.96 -22.54 1.13
CA VAL A 39 1.44 -21.74 2.27
C VAL A 39 2.49 -20.77 2.81
N LYS A 40 3.77 -21.18 2.86
CA LYS A 40 4.87 -20.31 3.31
C LYS A 40 5.05 -19.07 2.43
N VAL A 41 4.96 -19.26 1.11
CA VAL A 41 5.07 -18.16 0.14
C VAL A 41 3.88 -17.23 0.25
N ASN A 42 2.68 -17.78 0.43
CA ASN A 42 1.46 -17.01 0.60
C ASN A 42 1.52 -16.11 1.84
N VAL A 43 1.98 -16.63 2.98
CA VAL A 43 2.19 -15.84 4.19
C VAL A 43 3.21 -14.73 3.94
N LEU A 44 4.34 -15.04 3.30
CA LEU A 44 5.39 -14.07 2.98
C LEU A 44 4.85 -12.91 2.13
N VAL A 45 4.05 -13.21 1.10
CA VAL A 45 3.41 -12.19 0.24
C VAL A 45 2.47 -11.28 1.01
N ILE A 46 1.75 -11.79 2.02
CA ILE A 46 0.85 -10.97 2.83
C ILE A 46 1.63 -10.06 3.77
N ILE A 47 2.59 -10.61 4.54
CA ILE A 47 3.25 -9.89 5.64
C ILE A 47 4.35 -8.93 5.17
N ASP A 48 4.86 -9.10 3.95
CA ASP A 48 5.99 -8.32 3.45
C ASP A 48 5.60 -6.85 3.21
N VAL A 49 6.00 -5.98 4.13
CA VAL A 49 5.72 -4.54 4.07
C VAL A 49 6.27 -3.90 2.78
N PHE A 50 7.42 -4.37 2.28
CA PHE A 50 8.07 -3.79 1.10
C PHE A 50 7.49 -4.25 -0.24
N SER A 51 6.53 -5.18 -0.23
CA SER A 51 5.91 -5.72 -1.44
C SER A 51 6.86 -6.48 -2.38
N LEU A 52 8.10 -6.76 -1.97
CA LEU A 52 9.09 -7.46 -2.81
C LEU A 52 8.60 -8.87 -3.14
N SER A 53 8.14 -9.57 -2.12
CA SER A 53 7.57 -10.92 -2.19
C SER A 53 6.39 -10.97 -3.17
N TYR A 54 5.53 -9.94 -3.16
CA TYR A 54 4.44 -9.84 -4.12
C TYR A 54 4.96 -9.79 -5.57
N TYR A 55 6.01 -9.02 -5.83
CA TYR A 55 6.60 -8.91 -7.18
C TYR A 55 7.34 -10.15 -7.65
N TYR A 56 7.98 -10.89 -6.73
CA TYR A 56 8.72 -12.12 -7.01
C TYR A 56 7.79 -13.32 -7.23
N PHE A 57 6.77 -13.50 -6.39
CA PHE A 57 5.97 -14.74 -6.36
C PHE A 57 4.63 -14.65 -7.10
N ILE A 58 4.11 -13.45 -7.40
CA ILE A 58 2.89 -13.30 -8.20
C ILE A 58 3.28 -13.08 -9.67
N PRO A 59 2.74 -13.86 -10.63
CA PRO A 59 3.08 -13.72 -12.04
C PRO A 59 2.65 -12.37 -12.64
N LYS A 60 3.30 -11.95 -13.72
CA LYS A 60 3.04 -10.64 -14.36
C LYS A 60 1.65 -10.55 -14.98
N GLU A 61 1.11 -11.66 -15.44
CA GLU A 61 -0.23 -11.76 -16.04
C GLU A 61 -1.37 -11.74 -15.01
N HIS A 62 -1.07 -11.76 -13.71
CA HIS A 62 -2.09 -11.82 -12.68
C HIS A 62 -3.00 -10.59 -12.72
N ARG A 63 -4.33 -10.82 -12.79
CA ARG A 63 -5.36 -9.77 -12.95
C ARG A 63 -5.21 -8.61 -11.96
N PHE A 64 -4.80 -8.90 -10.73
CA PHE A 64 -4.70 -7.92 -9.65
C PHE A 64 -3.37 -7.14 -9.62
N ARG A 65 -2.36 -7.53 -10.41
CA ARG A 65 -1.04 -6.88 -10.39
C ARG A 65 -1.09 -5.43 -10.86
N LYS A 66 -1.87 -5.15 -11.92
CA LYS A 66 -2.05 -3.78 -12.42
C LYS A 66 -2.71 -2.89 -11.37
N LEU A 67 -3.77 -3.38 -10.72
CA LEU A 67 -4.46 -2.67 -9.63
C LEU A 67 -3.49 -2.42 -8.47
N TYR A 68 -2.75 -3.44 -8.04
CA TYR A 68 -1.77 -3.33 -6.96
C TYR A 68 -0.70 -2.26 -7.24
N ASN A 69 -0.17 -2.21 -8.47
CA ASN A 69 0.80 -1.20 -8.88
C ASN A 69 0.22 0.22 -8.86
N ILE A 70 -1.00 0.39 -9.35
CA ILE A 70 -1.69 1.70 -9.34
C ILE A 70 -1.87 2.17 -7.90
N LEU A 71 -2.33 1.28 -7.03
CA LEU A 71 -2.46 1.56 -5.60
C LEU A 71 -1.11 1.99 -5.04
N LEU A 72 -0.07 1.18 -5.17
CA LEU A 72 1.27 1.52 -4.69
C LEU A 72 1.75 2.91 -5.13
N PHE A 73 1.51 3.28 -6.39
CA PHE A 73 1.89 4.60 -6.90
C PHE A 73 1.10 5.74 -6.25
N VAL A 74 -0.23 5.60 -6.14
CA VAL A 74 -1.08 6.60 -5.47
C VAL A 74 -0.67 6.77 -4.01
N TYR A 75 -0.39 5.67 -3.32
CA TYR A 75 -0.03 5.71 -1.91
C TYR A 75 1.39 6.20 -1.66
N LEU A 76 2.32 5.98 -2.59
CA LEU A 76 3.65 6.60 -2.54
C LEU A 76 3.52 8.13 -2.58
N ALA A 77 2.68 8.66 -3.49
CA ALA A 77 2.42 10.09 -3.56
C ALA A 77 1.84 10.64 -2.25
N LEU A 78 0.81 9.97 -1.71
CA LEU A 78 0.21 10.35 -0.42
C LEU A 78 1.21 10.24 0.75
N SER A 79 2.15 9.28 0.70
CA SER A 79 3.15 9.09 1.75
C SER A 79 4.14 10.24 1.82
N ILE A 80 4.48 10.88 0.70
CA ILE A 80 5.31 12.09 0.68
C ILE A 80 4.60 13.22 1.43
N PHE A 81 3.29 13.41 1.19
CA PHE A 81 2.48 14.39 1.91
C PHE A 81 2.38 14.05 3.40
N ALA A 82 2.10 12.80 3.76
CA ALA A 82 2.03 12.38 5.15
C ALA A 82 3.39 12.48 5.88
N PHE A 83 4.50 12.27 5.20
CA PHE A 83 5.84 12.48 5.77
C PHE A 83 6.11 13.96 6.05
N GLY A 84 5.70 14.85 5.14
CA GLY A 84 5.75 16.29 5.38
C GLY A 84 4.92 16.72 6.59
N PHE A 85 3.74 16.11 6.80
CA PHE A 85 2.95 16.29 8.01
C PHE A 85 3.70 15.84 9.27
N GLY A 86 4.32 14.65 9.20
CA GLY A 86 5.08 14.09 10.31
C GLY A 86 6.21 15.02 10.74
N ILE A 87 7.03 15.49 9.80
CA ILE A 87 8.10 16.46 10.10
C ILE A 87 7.51 17.71 10.75
N HIS A 88 6.45 18.30 10.18
CA HIS A 88 5.83 19.50 10.72
C HIS A 88 5.28 19.31 12.15
N MET A 89 4.73 18.14 12.49
CA MET A 89 4.17 17.92 13.83
C MET A 89 5.25 17.76 14.91
N TYR A 90 6.47 17.37 14.53
CA TYR A 90 7.56 17.07 15.46
C TYR A 90 8.70 18.10 15.45
N VAL A 91 8.71 19.04 14.50
CA VAL A 91 9.63 20.18 14.40
C VAL A 91 8.88 21.46 14.75
#